data_AF-T0HGL5-F1
#
_entry.id   AF-T0HGL5-F1
#
_cell.length_a   1.000
_cell.length_b   1.000
_cell.length_c   1.000
_cell.angle_alpha   90.00
_cell.angle_beta   90.00
_cell.angle_gamma   90.00
#
_symmetry.space_group_name_H-M   'P 1'
#
loop_
_entity.id
_entity.type
_entity.pdbx_description
1 polymer ?
#
loop_
_entity_poly.entity_id
_entity_poly.type
_entity_poly.pdbx_seq_one_letter_code
_entity_poly.pdbx_strand_id
1 'polypeptide(L)'
;MFDDDCDEEEMEHIGLDEARSIMFCGCNSYDRLPTLIDISSQMNPEEWFSVLGEFWEVCDNTSYYLPDLCSQTPFLQLVRNPLAWRDHMMTTNERVALADLPECVTIYRGCYIHNMDGLSWSLDQQIAAGFPGMTHNRSKGPPLLIKATITRDQILAFKDGRREAKIIAWLPTIEAVDRLKKRR
;
A
#
# COMPACT_ATOMS: atom_id res chain seq x y z
N MET A 1 29.85 28.62 27.10
CA MET A 1 30.42 28.06 25.87
C MET A 1 29.82 26.69 25.78
N PHE A 2 28.68 26.60 25.08
CA PHE A 2 27.97 25.35 24.86
C PHE A 2 28.46 24.90 23.49
N ASP A 3 29.40 23.97 23.48
CA ASP A 3 29.75 23.22 22.29
C ASP A 3 28.67 22.14 22.17
N ASP A 4 27.65 22.47 21.40
CA ASP A 4 26.61 21.55 20.95
C ASP A 4 27.10 20.94 19.62
N ASP A 5 28.14 20.12 19.72
CA ASP A 5 28.55 19.22 18.64
C ASP A 5 27.52 18.08 18.61
N CYS A 6 26.35 18.38 18.04
CA CYS A 6 25.48 17.35 17.51
C CYS A 6 26.17 16.79 16.27
N ASP A 7 26.93 15.73 16.45
CA ASP A 7 27.40 14.87 15.37
C ASP A 7 26.15 14.40 14.59
N GLU A 8 25.85 15.09 13.47
CA GLU A 8 24.99 14.55 12.44
C GLU A 8 25.73 13.32 11.90
N GLU A 9 25.43 12.13 12.45
CA GLU A 9 25.83 10.87 11.84
C GLU A 9 25.38 10.93 10.37
N GLU A 10 26.34 11.06 9.44
CA GLU A 10 26.10 10.91 8.01
C GLU A 10 25.52 9.51 7.80
N MET A 11 24.18 9.42 7.78
CA MET A 11 23.50 8.16 7.50
C MET A 11 23.90 7.73 6.09
N GLU A 12 24.52 6.55 5.98
CA GLU A 12 24.96 5.98 4.72
C GLU A 12 23.78 5.88 3.75
N HIS A 13 23.94 6.42 2.54
CA HIS A 13 22.89 6.39 1.55
C HIS A 13 22.71 4.97 0.99
N ILE A 14 21.51 4.42 1.13
CA ILE A 14 21.13 3.13 0.56
C ILE A 14 20.55 3.35 -0.83
N GLY A 15 21.21 2.81 -1.84
CA GLY A 15 20.75 2.85 -3.23
C GLY A 15 19.65 1.82 -3.52
N LEU A 16 18.97 1.97 -4.66
CA LEU A 16 17.85 1.12 -5.08
C LEU A 16 18.17 -0.40 -5.09
N ASP A 17 19.31 -0.81 -5.64
CA ASP A 17 19.66 -2.23 -5.76
C ASP A 17 20.00 -2.87 -4.41
N GLU A 18 20.60 -2.10 -3.51
CA GLU A 18 20.85 -2.53 -2.14
C GLU A 18 19.55 -2.67 -1.35
N ALA A 19 18.65 -1.69 -1.42
CA ALA A 19 17.33 -1.76 -0.82
C ALA A 19 16.55 -2.99 -1.30
N ARG A 20 16.58 -3.29 -2.62
CA ARG A 20 15.99 -4.52 -3.17
C ARG A 20 16.63 -5.78 -2.58
N SER A 21 17.96 -5.81 -2.46
CA SER A 21 18.65 -6.95 -1.86
C SER A 21 18.21 -7.20 -0.41
N ILE A 22 18.09 -6.13 0.39
CA ILE A 22 17.57 -6.20 1.76
C ILE A 22 16.15 -6.79 1.78
N MET A 23 15.27 -6.33 0.88
CA MET A 23 13.89 -6.80 0.79
C MET A 23 13.76 -8.27 0.33
N PHE A 24 14.62 -8.70 -0.60
CA PHE A 24 14.59 -10.05 -1.17
C PHE A 24 15.25 -11.09 -0.25
N CYS A 25 16.41 -10.78 0.32
CA CYS A 25 17.23 -11.73 1.05
C CYS A 25 17.02 -11.66 2.57
N GLY A 26 16.69 -10.48 3.10
CA GLY A 26 16.62 -10.23 4.54
C GLY A 26 15.22 -10.29 5.15
N CYS A 27 14.17 -10.30 4.33
CA CYS A 27 12.80 -10.08 4.82
C CYS A 27 11.80 -11.17 4.39
N ASN A 28 10.85 -11.50 5.27
CA ASN A 28 9.63 -12.24 4.92
C ASN A 28 8.43 -11.28 4.74
N SER A 29 7.21 -11.78 4.56
CA SER A 29 6.03 -10.94 4.29
C SER A 29 5.56 -10.05 5.45
N TYR A 30 6.06 -10.29 6.67
CA TYR A 30 5.80 -9.47 7.85
C TYR A 30 6.93 -8.46 8.13
N ASP A 31 8.15 -8.75 7.70
CA ASP A 31 9.30 -7.89 8.01
C ASP A 31 9.59 -6.86 6.90
N ARG A 32 9.11 -7.06 5.66
CA ARG A 32 9.41 -6.15 4.54
C ARG A 32 8.99 -4.71 4.77
N LEU A 33 7.75 -4.49 5.18
CA LEU A 33 7.24 -3.13 5.38
C LEU A 33 7.96 -2.39 6.53
N PRO A 34 8.12 -2.96 7.74
CA PRO A 34 8.88 -2.29 8.79
C PRO A 34 10.33 -2.04 8.38
N THR A 35 11.02 -3.01 7.76
CA THR A 35 12.39 -2.78 7.27
C THR A 35 12.45 -1.65 6.24
N LEU A 36 11.48 -1.54 5.33
CA LEU A 36 11.41 -0.45 4.36
C LEU A 36 11.12 0.91 5.01
N ILE A 37 10.38 0.93 6.12
CA ILE A 37 10.19 2.14 6.94
C ILE A 37 11.52 2.54 7.58
N ASP A 38 12.23 1.58 8.19
CA ASP A 38 13.48 1.82 8.93
C ASP A 38 14.59 2.41 8.03
N ILE A 39 14.68 1.96 6.78
CA ILE A 39 15.67 2.47 5.82
C ILE A 39 15.20 3.73 5.07
N SER A 40 13.99 4.25 5.35
CA SER A 40 13.40 5.32 4.54
C SER A 40 14.21 6.61 4.54
N SER A 41 14.88 6.97 5.64
CA SER A 41 15.71 8.19 5.74
C SER A 41 17.02 8.10 4.96
N GLN A 42 17.45 6.87 4.64
CA GLN A 42 18.70 6.59 3.92
C GLN A 42 18.50 6.54 2.40
N MET A 43 17.26 6.66 1.91
CA MET A 43 16.91 6.52 0.49
C MET A 43 16.38 7.83 -0.10
N ASN A 44 16.57 8.01 -1.40
CA ASN A 44 15.84 9.05 -2.12
C ASN A 44 14.35 8.67 -2.24
N PRO A 45 13.40 9.62 -2.16
CA PRO A 45 11.97 9.31 -2.19
C PRO A 45 11.52 8.52 -3.42
N GLU A 46 12.05 8.83 -4.60
CA GLU A 46 11.70 8.14 -5.85
C GLU A 46 12.07 6.65 -5.82
N GLU A 47 13.29 6.34 -5.37
CA GLU A 47 13.79 4.97 -5.21
C GLU A 47 13.00 4.23 -4.13
N TRP A 48 12.71 4.91 -3.01
CA TRP A 48 11.91 4.37 -1.93
C TRP A 48 10.50 4.00 -2.41
N PHE A 49 9.83 4.85 -3.20
CA PHE A 49 8.53 4.53 -3.80
C PHE A 49 8.62 3.38 -4.78
N SER A 50 9.71 3.28 -5.56
CA SER A 50 9.95 2.12 -6.44
C SER A 50 10.03 0.81 -5.65
N VAL A 51 10.77 0.77 -4.55
CA VAL A 51 10.82 -0.42 -3.67
C VAL A 51 9.45 -0.69 -3.04
N LEU A 52 8.78 0.33 -2.50
CA LEU A 52 7.44 0.15 -1.93
C LEU A 52 6.46 -0.46 -2.95
N GLY A 53 6.46 0.05 -4.18
CA GLY A 53 5.60 -0.43 -5.25
C GLY A 53 5.91 -1.87 -5.69
N GLU A 54 7.19 -2.25 -5.71
CA GLU A 54 7.66 -3.60 -6.06
C GLU A 54 7.21 -4.65 -5.03
N PHE A 55 7.28 -4.31 -3.74
CA PHE A 55 7.00 -5.26 -2.65
C PHE A 55 5.60 -5.15 -2.03
N TRP A 56 4.80 -4.15 -2.41
CA TRP A 56 3.48 -3.88 -1.80
C TRP A 56 2.57 -5.12 -1.71
N GLU A 57 2.49 -5.91 -2.77
CA GLU A 57 1.62 -7.09 -2.84
C GLU A 57 2.08 -8.28 -2.00
N VAL A 58 3.32 -8.23 -1.49
CA VAL A 58 3.91 -9.27 -0.65
C VAL A 58 4.12 -8.83 0.81
N CYS A 59 3.52 -7.68 1.19
CA CYS A 59 3.45 -7.19 2.55
C CYS A 59 2.07 -7.52 3.17
N ASP A 60 2.04 -8.41 4.16
CA ASP A 60 0.78 -8.91 4.75
C ASP A 60 0.20 -7.97 5.83
N ASN A 61 0.99 -7.00 6.31
CA ASN A 61 0.70 -6.18 7.48
C ASN A 61 0.63 -4.67 7.19
N THR A 62 0.33 -4.29 5.94
CA THR A 62 0.21 -2.89 5.50
C THR A 62 -0.76 -2.05 6.35
N SER A 63 -1.85 -2.63 6.86
CA SER A 63 -2.80 -1.90 7.71
C SER A 63 -2.26 -1.65 9.12
N TYR A 64 -1.38 -2.53 9.63
CA TYR A 64 -0.79 -2.41 10.95
C TYR A 64 0.24 -1.27 11.01
N TYR A 65 1.10 -1.17 10.00
CA TYR A 65 2.16 -0.16 9.92
C TYR A 65 1.72 1.14 9.23
N LEU A 66 0.43 1.33 8.96
CA LEU A 66 -0.06 2.53 8.28
C LEU A 66 0.31 3.84 9.03
N PRO A 67 0.23 3.92 10.38
CA PRO A 67 0.66 5.12 11.10
C PRO A 67 2.15 5.44 10.92
N ASP A 68 3.00 4.42 10.97
CA ASP A 68 4.46 4.57 10.80
C ASP A 68 4.81 4.91 9.36
N LEU A 69 4.17 4.24 8.40
CA LEU A 69 4.30 4.56 6.98
C LEU A 69 3.98 6.04 6.70
N CYS A 70 2.94 6.60 7.35
CA CYS A 70 2.60 8.00 7.18
C CYS A 70 3.54 8.96 7.92
N SER A 71 4.05 8.60 9.09
CA SER A 71 4.79 9.52 9.96
C SER A 71 6.30 9.49 9.75
N GLN A 72 6.85 8.38 9.27
CA GLN A 72 8.29 8.12 9.22
C GLN A 72 8.86 8.08 7.79
N THR A 73 8.00 8.14 6.76
CA THR A 73 8.42 7.97 5.37
C THR A 73 7.78 9.02 4.45
N PRO A 74 8.19 9.16 3.17
CA PRO A 74 7.61 10.12 2.25
C PRO A 74 6.18 9.74 1.81
N PHE A 75 5.57 8.67 2.34
CA PHE A 75 4.26 8.18 1.91
C PHE A 75 3.15 9.25 1.93
N LEU A 76 3.16 10.20 2.88
CA LEU A 76 2.20 11.30 2.89
C LEU A 76 2.34 12.25 1.69
N GLN A 77 3.50 12.31 1.05
CA GLN A 77 3.68 13.08 -0.19
C GLN A 77 2.86 12.45 -1.33
N LEU A 78 2.87 11.12 -1.43
CA LEU A 78 2.02 10.37 -2.36
C LEU A 78 0.54 10.59 -2.08
N VAL A 79 0.12 10.55 -0.80
CA VAL A 79 -1.28 10.82 -0.43
C VAL A 79 -1.71 12.24 -0.80
N ARG A 80 -0.86 13.23 -0.58
CA ARG A 80 -1.18 14.65 -0.82
C ARG A 80 -1.13 15.04 -2.30
N ASN A 81 -0.24 14.41 -3.07
CA ASN A 81 -0.07 14.68 -4.49
C ASN A 81 0.18 13.38 -5.28
N PRO A 82 -0.85 12.53 -5.48
CA PRO A 82 -0.67 11.23 -6.12
C PRO A 82 -0.03 11.33 -7.50
N LEU A 83 -0.40 12.32 -8.32
CA LEU A 83 0.09 12.48 -9.68
C LEU A 83 1.61 12.73 -9.76
N ALA A 84 2.21 13.33 -8.73
CA ALA A 84 3.65 13.57 -8.71
C ALA A 84 4.48 12.33 -8.36
N TRP A 85 3.90 11.35 -7.66
CA TRP A 85 4.66 10.27 -7.03
C TRP A 85 4.23 8.87 -7.43
N ARG A 86 2.95 8.65 -7.78
CA ARG A 86 2.37 7.32 -8.00
C ARG A 86 3.07 6.51 -9.07
N ASP A 87 3.61 7.18 -10.08
CA ASP A 87 4.26 6.51 -11.21
C ASP A 87 5.51 5.75 -10.74
N HIS A 88 6.21 6.23 -9.71
CA HIS A 88 7.36 5.53 -9.13
C HIS A 88 6.98 4.19 -8.49
N MET A 89 5.72 3.99 -8.07
CA MET A 89 5.23 2.73 -7.50
C MET A 89 4.73 1.72 -8.56
N MET A 90 4.67 2.12 -9.83
CA MET A 90 4.05 1.35 -10.90
C MET A 90 5.01 1.07 -12.03
N THR A 91 4.92 -0.14 -12.58
CA THR A 91 5.53 -0.51 -13.86
C THR A 91 4.82 0.21 -15.02
N THR A 92 5.44 0.22 -16.20
CA THR A 92 4.83 0.79 -17.42
C THR A 92 3.45 0.17 -17.71
N ASN A 93 3.32 -1.14 -17.58
CA ASN A 93 2.05 -1.83 -17.85
C ASN A 93 0.96 -1.42 -16.84
N GLU A 94 1.31 -1.28 -15.56
CA GLU A 94 0.40 -0.81 -14.53
C GLU A 94 -0.05 0.63 -14.76
N ARG A 95 0.84 1.51 -15.24
CA ARG A 95 0.48 2.90 -15.61
C ARG A 95 -0.48 2.94 -16.79
N VAL A 96 -0.27 2.10 -17.81
CA VAL A 96 -1.18 1.96 -18.95
C VAL A 96 -2.55 1.47 -18.48
N ALA A 97 -2.58 0.42 -17.67
CA ALA A 97 -3.83 -0.12 -17.12
C ALA A 97 -4.58 0.92 -16.26
N LEU A 98 -3.87 1.71 -15.45
CA LEU A 98 -4.46 2.82 -14.70
C LEU A 98 -5.06 3.88 -15.62
N ALA A 99 -4.36 4.25 -16.70
CA ALA A 99 -4.82 5.26 -17.65
C ALA A 99 -6.09 4.82 -18.42
N ASP A 100 -6.27 3.51 -18.63
CA ASP A 100 -7.44 2.94 -19.28
C ASP A 100 -8.69 2.88 -18.37
N LEU A 101 -8.54 3.11 -17.06
CA LEU A 101 -9.68 3.19 -16.14
C LEU A 101 -10.54 4.43 -16.42
N PRO A 102 -11.87 4.37 -16.16
CA PRO A 102 -12.73 5.54 -16.21
C PRO A 102 -12.29 6.60 -15.18
N GLU A 103 -12.73 7.84 -15.37
CA GLU A 103 -12.40 8.95 -14.45
C GLU A 103 -12.90 8.68 -13.02
N CYS A 104 -14.07 8.09 -12.87
CA CYS A 104 -14.59 7.62 -11.58
C CYS A 104 -14.60 6.09 -11.56
N VAL A 105 -13.85 5.52 -10.62
CA VAL A 105 -13.61 4.08 -10.50
C VAL A 105 -14.37 3.54 -9.30
N THR A 106 -15.14 2.47 -9.51
CA THR A 106 -15.74 1.69 -8.41
C THR A 106 -14.73 0.67 -7.92
N ILE A 107 -14.53 0.62 -6.61
CA ILE A 107 -13.58 -0.29 -5.95
C ILE A 107 -14.25 -1.00 -4.78
N TYR A 108 -13.74 -2.18 -4.45
CA TYR A 108 -14.29 -3.08 -3.45
C TYR A 108 -13.22 -3.53 -2.46
N ARG A 109 -13.60 -3.68 -1.19
CA ARG A 109 -12.71 -4.21 -0.15
C ARG A 109 -13.45 -5.24 0.68
N GLY A 110 -12.96 -6.48 0.66
CA GLY A 110 -13.36 -7.46 1.67
C GLY A 110 -12.46 -7.37 2.88
N CYS A 111 -13.05 -7.14 4.06
CA CYS A 111 -12.28 -6.97 5.29
C CYS A 111 -13.08 -7.40 6.52
N TYR A 112 -12.55 -7.15 7.71
CA TYR A 112 -13.24 -7.17 8.99
C TYR A 112 -13.28 -5.74 9.56
N ILE A 113 -13.99 -5.56 10.68
CA ILE A 113 -14.16 -4.23 11.29
C ILE A 113 -12.83 -3.57 11.70
N HIS A 114 -11.84 -4.36 12.10
CA HIS A 114 -10.56 -3.85 12.60
C HIS A 114 -9.59 -3.41 11.50
N ASN A 115 -9.87 -3.71 10.23
CA ASN A 115 -9.02 -3.36 9.08
C ASN A 115 -9.83 -2.76 7.92
N MET A 116 -10.91 -2.04 8.25
CA MET A 116 -11.76 -1.34 7.27
C MET A 116 -11.04 -0.19 6.56
N ASP A 117 -10.04 0.40 7.22
CA ASP A 117 -9.26 1.55 6.81
C ASP A 117 -8.05 1.22 5.91
N GLY A 118 -7.77 -0.06 5.69
CA GLY A 118 -6.60 -0.43 4.89
C GLY A 118 -6.69 0.01 3.43
N LEU A 119 -5.53 0.21 2.83
CA LEU A 119 -5.39 0.90 1.54
C LEU A 119 -5.59 0.01 0.30
N SER A 120 -5.77 -1.29 0.47
CA SER A 120 -5.86 -2.26 -0.61
C SER A 120 -7.29 -2.53 -1.03
N TRP A 121 -7.62 -2.24 -2.28
CA TRP A 121 -8.95 -2.43 -2.88
C TRP A 121 -8.85 -3.22 -4.17
N SER A 122 -9.93 -3.87 -4.59
CA SER A 122 -10.02 -4.59 -5.86
C SER A 122 -11.04 -3.93 -6.78
N LEU A 123 -10.82 -4.03 -8.08
CA LEU A 123 -11.81 -3.68 -9.10
C LEU A 123 -12.92 -4.73 -9.24
N ASP A 124 -12.68 -5.96 -8.77
CA ASP A 124 -13.63 -7.07 -8.86
C ASP A 124 -14.28 -7.34 -7.49
N GLN A 125 -15.60 -7.22 -7.45
CA GLN A 125 -16.40 -7.45 -6.25
C GLN A 125 -16.29 -8.88 -5.70
N GLN A 126 -16.21 -9.89 -6.58
CA GLN A 126 -16.12 -11.31 -6.19
C GLN A 126 -14.74 -11.63 -5.62
N ILE A 127 -13.68 -11.09 -6.23
CA ILE A 127 -12.32 -11.20 -5.69
C ILE A 127 -12.27 -10.53 -4.31
N ALA A 128 -12.79 -9.30 -4.21
CA ALA A 128 -12.85 -8.58 -2.94
C ALA A 128 -13.57 -9.39 -1.84
N ALA A 129 -14.72 -9.98 -2.14
CA ALA A 129 -15.49 -10.79 -1.20
C ALA A 129 -14.74 -12.06 -0.73
N GLY A 130 -13.71 -12.50 -1.45
CA GLY A 130 -12.86 -13.64 -1.09
C GLY A 130 -11.81 -13.34 -0.03
N PHE A 131 -11.31 -12.10 0.06
CA PHE A 131 -10.18 -11.74 0.93
C PHE A 131 -10.37 -12.11 2.41
N PRO A 132 -11.55 -11.89 3.05
CA PRO A 132 -11.75 -12.24 4.46
C PRO A 132 -11.67 -13.75 4.76
N GLY A 133 -11.77 -14.58 3.72
CA GLY A 133 -11.65 -16.04 3.81
C GLY A 133 -10.21 -16.55 3.79
N MET A 134 -9.25 -15.74 3.32
CA MET A 134 -7.83 -16.07 3.25
C MET A 134 -7.24 -16.20 4.66
N THR A 135 -6.37 -17.20 4.87
CA THR A 135 -5.90 -17.61 6.20
C THR A 135 -5.32 -16.47 7.04
N HIS A 136 -4.55 -15.56 6.43
CA HIS A 136 -3.92 -14.41 7.11
C HIS A 136 -4.91 -13.28 7.46
N ASN A 137 -6.06 -13.21 6.79
CA ASN A 137 -7.08 -12.18 7.02
C ASN A 137 -8.18 -12.63 7.99
N ARG A 138 -8.21 -13.91 8.38
CA ARG A 138 -9.28 -14.45 9.22
C ARG A 138 -9.26 -13.80 10.60
N SER A 139 -10.42 -13.28 11.01
CA SER A 139 -10.59 -12.70 12.33
C SER A 139 -11.94 -13.05 12.93
N LYS A 140 -12.13 -12.72 14.20
CA LYS A 140 -13.41 -12.88 14.89
C LYS A 140 -14.40 -11.84 14.39
N GLY A 141 -15.65 -12.25 14.20
CA GLY A 141 -16.75 -11.38 13.78
C GLY A 141 -17.24 -11.65 12.34
N PRO A 142 -18.25 -10.90 11.88
CA PRO A 142 -18.74 -11.02 10.52
C PRO A 142 -17.77 -10.34 9.54
N PRO A 143 -17.37 -10.99 8.44
CA PRO A 143 -16.65 -10.34 7.37
C PRO A 143 -17.55 -9.30 6.67
N LEU A 144 -16.92 -8.24 6.16
CA LEU A 144 -17.56 -7.11 5.49
C LEU A 144 -17.11 -7.05 4.03
N LEU A 145 -17.99 -6.54 3.17
CA LEU A 145 -17.68 -6.09 1.83
C LEU A 145 -18.01 -4.61 1.74
N ILE A 146 -17.00 -3.80 1.47
CA ILE A 146 -17.14 -2.36 1.31
C ILE A 146 -17.13 -2.05 -0.19
N LYS A 147 -18.08 -1.23 -0.64
CA LYS A 147 -18.11 -0.62 -1.97
C LYS A 147 -17.79 0.86 -1.82
N ALA A 148 -16.86 1.35 -2.63
CA ALA A 148 -16.46 2.74 -2.64
C ALA A 148 -16.20 3.24 -4.07
N THR A 149 -16.14 4.55 -4.22
CA THR A 149 -15.72 5.23 -5.45
C THR A 149 -14.53 6.14 -5.21
N ILE A 150 -13.66 6.25 -6.22
CA ILE A 150 -12.50 7.13 -6.20
C ILE A 150 -12.28 7.71 -7.60
N THR A 151 -11.81 8.95 -7.70
CA THR A 151 -11.37 9.48 -8.98
C THR A 151 -10.01 8.90 -9.37
N ARG A 152 -9.81 8.64 -10.66
CA ARG A 152 -8.57 8.04 -11.18
C ARG A 152 -7.31 8.80 -10.77
N ASP A 153 -7.39 10.12 -10.65
CA ASP A 153 -6.26 10.98 -10.26
C ASP A 153 -5.93 10.92 -8.76
N GLN A 154 -6.83 10.38 -7.93
CA GLN A 154 -6.61 10.15 -6.51
C GLN A 154 -6.12 8.71 -6.20
N ILE A 155 -6.04 7.84 -7.21
CA ILE A 155 -5.47 6.50 -7.06
C ILE A 155 -3.96 6.63 -6.81
N LEU A 156 -3.49 6.02 -5.71
CA LEU A 156 -2.09 6.06 -5.30
C LEU A 156 -1.21 5.09 -6.10
N ALA A 157 -1.77 3.97 -6.54
CA ALA A 157 -1.14 3.05 -7.49
C ALA A 157 -2.14 1.99 -7.96
N PHE A 158 -1.88 1.46 -9.15
CA PHE A 158 -2.51 0.26 -9.70
C PHE A 158 -1.49 -0.87 -9.68
N LYS A 159 -1.87 -2.04 -9.16
CA LYS A 159 -1.04 -3.25 -9.19
C LYS A 159 -1.78 -4.34 -9.95
N ASP A 160 -1.13 -4.91 -10.96
CA ASP A 160 -1.67 -5.99 -11.79
C ASP A 160 -1.02 -7.36 -11.48
N GLY A 161 -0.28 -7.44 -10.38
CA GLY A 161 0.31 -8.68 -9.96
C GLY A 161 -0.75 -9.65 -9.41
N ARG A 162 -0.31 -10.90 -9.18
CA ARG A 162 -1.13 -12.02 -8.65
C ARG A 162 -2.52 -12.25 -9.29
N ARG A 163 -2.84 -11.62 -10.42
CA ARG A 163 -4.15 -11.65 -11.10
C ARG A 163 -5.29 -11.09 -10.26
N GLU A 164 -4.98 -10.24 -9.28
CA GLU A 164 -5.94 -9.58 -8.41
C GLU A 164 -5.79 -8.09 -8.65
N ALA A 165 -6.36 -7.55 -9.74
CA ALA A 165 -6.24 -6.13 -10.08
C ALA A 165 -6.56 -5.26 -8.85
N LYS A 166 -5.52 -4.59 -8.33
CA LYS A 166 -5.49 -3.99 -7.00
C LYS A 166 -5.28 -2.50 -7.13
N ILE A 167 -6.19 -1.74 -6.54
CA ILE A 167 -6.09 -0.30 -6.36
C ILE A 167 -5.54 -0.02 -4.96
N ILE A 168 -4.50 0.79 -4.89
CA ILE A 168 -4.05 1.41 -3.65
C ILE A 168 -4.74 2.78 -3.56
N ALA A 169 -5.60 2.96 -2.56
CA ALA A 169 -6.43 4.16 -2.42
C ALA A 169 -6.44 4.66 -0.99
N TRP A 170 -6.37 6.00 -0.84
CA TRP A 170 -6.49 6.70 0.43
C TRP A 170 -7.87 7.31 0.56
N LEU A 171 -8.61 6.91 1.61
CA LEU A 171 -9.94 7.46 1.95
C LEU A 171 -10.91 7.62 0.75
N PRO A 172 -11.20 6.54 -0.01
CA PRO A 172 -12.20 6.61 -1.06
C PRO A 172 -13.60 6.91 -0.49
N THR A 173 -14.51 7.41 -1.33
CA THR A 173 -15.89 7.71 -0.93
C THR A 173 -16.66 6.40 -0.74
N ILE A 174 -16.97 6.06 0.50
CA ILE A 174 -17.73 4.84 0.82
C ILE A 174 -19.19 5.00 0.39
N GLU A 175 -19.68 4.05 -0.41
CA GLU A 175 -21.07 4.02 -0.88
C GLU A 175 -21.91 3.02 -0.09
N ALA A 176 -21.34 1.87 0.25
CA ALA A 176 -22.04 0.80 0.95
C ALA A 176 -21.08 -0.08 1.76
N VAL A 177 -21.61 -0.65 2.86
CA VAL A 177 -20.92 -1.63 3.70
C VAL A 177 -21.88 -2.78 3.96
N ASP A 178 -21.59 -3.94 3.36
CA ASP A 178 -22.42 -5.14 3.47
C ASP A 178 -21.76 -6.19 4.36
N ARG A 179 -22.58 -6.97 5.08
CA ARG A 179 -22.10 -8.16 5.79
C ARG A 179 -22.03 -9.33 4.82
N LEU A 180 -20.86 -9.93 4.69
CA LEU A 180 -20.70 -11.17 3.93
C LEU A 180 -21.31 -12.33 4.71
N LYS A 181 -22.15 -13.12 4.05
CA LYS A 181 -22.66 -14.36 4.62
C LYS A 181 -21.48 -15.32 4.79
N LYS A 182 -21.35 -15.94 5.97
CA LYS A 182 -20.39 -17.04 6.15
C LYS A 182 -20.70 -18.10 5.09
N ARG A 183 -19.73 -18.41 4.21
CA ARG A 183 -19.81 -19.62 3.39
C ARG A 183 -19.89 -20.80 4.37
N ARG A 184 -20.99 -21.56 4.28
CA ARG A 184 -21.23 -22.77 5.08
C ARG A 184 -20.21 -23.84 4.73
#